data_AF-A0A644VEX3-F1
#
_entry.id   AF-A0A644VEX3-F1
#
_cell.length_a   1.000
_cell.length_b   1.000
_cell.length_c   1.000
_cell.angle_alpha   90.00
_cell.angle_beta   90.00
_cell.angle_gamma   90.00
#
_symmetry.space_group_name_H-M   'P 1'
#
loop_
_entity.id
_entity.type
_entity.pdbx_description
1 polymer ?
#
loop_
_entity_poly.entity_id
_entity_poly.type
_entity_poly.pdbx_seq_one_letter_code
_entity_poly.pdbx_strand_id
1 'polypeptide(L)'
;MSDLGTPAIGIITSGLDPDTLALETIDFVYTQLPTWRDDPFRLNEKSENKLNLQLCKFLDSNARNSFPMVRFNHEEYQSGRSSVDISASPVDVVNFKANFYSRYDTITVFECKRLPAPSLAREKEYVTGETIEHKNGGIQRFKLGLHGANHDIVAMIGYLQEGSANDWHDKINKWIEELSNGTITDVCVWNVSEMLNKLEICSSKGTANCRSTHNRSGAVKSDKILICHLWVTMHL
;
A
#
# COMPACT_ATOMS: atom_id res chain seq x y z
N MET A 1 41.51 30.88 29.08
CA MET A 1 41.33 29.81 28.08
C MET A 1 40.21 28.93 28.59
N SER A 2 38.99 29.13 28.09
CA SER A 2 37.80 28.35 28.46
C SER A 2 37.65 27.20 27.48
N ASP A 3 37.71 25.98 28.03
CA ASP A 3 37.51 24.72 27.34
C ASP A 3 36.04 24.63 26.86
N LEU A 4 35.82 24.72 25.55
CA LEU A 4 34.51 24.53 24.93
C LEU A 4 34.29 23.02 24.80
N GLY A 5 33.58 22.46 25.77
CA GLY A 5 33.17 21.06 25.77
C GLY A 5 32.53 20.66 24.44
N THR A 6 33.09 19.62 23.82
CA THR A 6 32.56 19.02 22.60
C THR A 6 31.13 18.53 22.86
N PRO A 7 30.12 18.88 22.04
CA PRO A 7 28.78 18.35 22.24
C PRO A 7 28.82 16.84 22.04
N ALA A 8 28.42 16.09 23.08
CA ALA A 8 28.20 14.66 22.97
C ALA A 8 27.01 14.43 22.01
N ILE A 9 27.31 13.99 20.79
CA ILE A 9 26.28 13.51 19.85
C ILE A 9 25.85 12.14 20.38
N GLY A 10 24.81 12.13 21.22
CA GLY A 10 24.15 10.90 21.65
C GLY A 10 23.47 10.25 20.45
N ILE A 11 24.03 9.15 19.96
CA ILE A 11 23.36 8.29 18.97
C ILE A 11 22.36 7.43 19.74
N ILE A 12 21.06 7.62 19.47
CA ILE A 12 20.03 6.70 19.96
C ILE A 12 20.16 5.43 19.11
N THR A 13 20.79 4.39 19.65
CA THR A 13 21.10 3.13 18.92
C THR A 13 19.99 2.08 19.00
N SER A 14 18.86 2.37 19.67
CA SER A 14 17.74 1.43 19.81
C SER A 14 16.44 2.12 20.21
N GLY A 15 15.30 1.62 19.73
CA GLY A 15 13.96 2.03 20.18
C GLY A 15 13.15 2.89 19.21
N LEU A 16 13.67 3.17 18.01
CA LEU A 16 12.94 3.84 16.94
C LEU A 16 12.65 2.82 15.85
N ASP A 17 11.37 2.49 15.66
CA ASP A 17 10.93 1.59 14.61
C ASP A 17 11.32 2.17 13.24
N PRO A 18 12.21 1.49 12.46
CA PRO A 18 12.66 1.99 11.18
C PRO A 18 11.52 2.18 10.18
N ASP A 19 10.37 1.55 10.38
CA ASP A 19 9.24 1.70 9.47
C ASP A 19 8.25 2.80 9.89
N THR A 20 8.60 3.62 10.89
CA THR A 20 7.72 4.71 11.36
C THR A 20 7.26 5.62 10.21
N LEU A 21 8.19 6.08 9.35
CA LEU A 21 7.82 7.02 8.28
C LEU A 21 6.91 6.36 7.24
N ALA A 22 7.11 5.08 6.95
CA ALA A 22 6.23 4.32 6.06
C ALA A 22 4.82 4.19 6.66
N LEU A 23 4.71 3.87 7.94
CA LEU A 23 3.42 3.78 8.64
C LEU A 23 2.72 5.14 8.74
N GLU A 24 3.44 6.21 9.08
CA GLU A 24 2.89 7.57 9.11
C GLU A 24 2.42 8.02 7.72
N THR A 25 3.15 7.64 6.66
CA THR A 25 2.74 7.91 5.27
C THR A 25 1.47 7.15 4.89
N ILE A 26 1.36 5.87 5.27
CA ILE A 26 0.17 5.05 5.03
C ILE A 26 -1.03 5.58 5.81
N ASP A 27 -0.84 5.97 7.07
CA ASP A 27 -1.89 6.58 7.90
C ASP A 27 -2.34 7.93 7.32
N PHE A 28 -1.40 8.77 6.89
CA PHE A 28 -1.72 9.99 6.16
C PHE A 28 -2.63 9.69 4.96
N VAL A 29 -2.23 8.76 4.08
CA VAL A 29 -3.06 8.38 2.92
C VAL A 29 -4.45 7.93 3.36
N TYR A 30 -4.56 7.06 4.37
CA TYR A 30 -5.85 6.58 4.87
C TYR A 30 -6.76 7.71 5.36
N THR A 31 -6.20 8.68 6.11
CA THR A 31 -6.97 9.84 6.58
C THR A 31 -7.42 10.77 5.45
N GLN A 32 -6.71 10.78 4.33
CA GLN A 32 -7.01 11.60 3.16
C GLN A 32 -8.05 10.96 2.22
N LEU A 33 -8.21 9.62 2.22
CA LEU A 33 -9.16 8.92 1.34
C LEU A 33 -10.60 9.49 1.35
N PRO A 34 -11.25 9.76 2.50
CA PRO A 34 -12.61 10.30 2.49
C PRO A 34 -12.64 11.75 1.97
N THR A 35 -11.66 12.57 2.33
CA THR A 35 -11.54 13.95 1.85
C THR A 35 -11.34 14.00 0.34
N TRP A 36 -10.52 13.11 -0.20
CA TRP A 36 -10.35 12.95 -1.65
C TRP A 36 -11.65 12.53 -2.33
N ARG A 37 -12.32 11.49 -1.82
CA ARG A 37 -13.57 10.99 -2.39
C ARG A 37 -14.62 12.09 -2.48
N ASP A 38 -14.77 12.86 -1.41
CA ASP A 38 -15.79 13.88 -1.22
C ASP A 38 -15.37 15.27 -1.72
N ASP A 39 -14.20 15.40 -2.35
CA ASP A 39 -13.74 16.66 -2.94
C ASP A 39 -14.75 17.10 -4.03
N PRO A 40 -15.38 18.29 -3.88
CA PRO A 40 -16.41 18.76 -4.81
C PRO A 40 -15.89 19.02 -6.23
N PHE A 41 -14.57 19.12 -6.41
CA PHE A 41 -13.92 19.28 -7.71
C PHE A 41 -13.45 17.94 -8.31
N ARG A 42 -13.54 16.83 -7.59
CA ARG A 42 -13.19 15.50 -8.11
C ARG A 42 -14.24 15.06 -9.14
N LEU A 43 -13.78 14.76 -10.35
CA LEU A 43 -14.64 14.18 -11.38
C LEU A 43 -15.02 12.74 -11.01
N ASN A 44 -16.30 12.40 -11.13
CA ASN A 44 -16.75 11.01 -10.97
C ASN A 44 -16.12 10.11 -12.03
N GLU A 45 -15.44 9.06 -11.58
CA GLU A 45 -14.73 8.10 -12.42
C GLU A 45 -14.89 6.69 -11.85
N LYS A 46 -14.86 5.70 -12.75
CA LYS A 46 -14.97 4.25 -12.42
C LYS A 46 -13.78 3.43 -12.92
N SER A 47 -12.83 4.07 -13.61
CA SER A 47 -11.64 3.40 -14.11
C SER A 47 -10.56 3.44 -13.03
N GLU A 48 -10.00 2.28 -12.70
CA GLU A 48 -8.92 2.13 -11.71
C GLU A 48 -7.76 3.09 -12.00
N ASN A 49 -7.25 3.12 -13.23
CA ASN A 49 -6.14 4.00 -13.61
C ASN A 49 -6.49 5.50 -13.41
N LYS A 50 -7.71 5.91 -13.79
CA LYS A 50 -8.13 7.30 -13.59
C LYS A 50 -8.31 7.66 -12.10
N LEU A 51 -8.79 6.72 -11.29
CA LEU A 51 -8.89 6.90 -9.85
C LEU A 51 -7.50 7.02 -9.22
N ASN A 52 -6.53 6.18 -9.62
CA ASN A 52 -5.13 6.25 -9.19
C ASN A 52 -4.52 7.62 -9.50
N LEU A 53 -4.72 8.11 -10.74
CA LEU A 53 -4.24 9.43 -11.15
C LEU A 53 -4.87 10.57 -10.34
N GLN A 54 -6.18 10.53 -10.10
CA GLN A 54 -6.88 11.54 -9.30
C GLN A 54 -6.39 11.52 -7.85
N LEU A 55 -6.29 10.34 -7.24
CA LEU A 55 -5.85 10.18 -5.86
C LEU A 55 -4.39 10.64 -5.70
N CYS A 56 -3.49 10.23 -6.59
CA CYS A 56 -2.09 10.63 -6.54
C CYS A 56 -1.93 12.16 -6.60
N LYS A 57 -2.66 12.84 -7.51
CA LYS A 57 -2.64 14.31 -7.60
C LYS A 57 -3.15 14.98 -6.33
N PHE A 58 -4.23 14.44 -5.76
CA PHE A 58 -4.80 14.95 -4.51
C PHE A 58 -3.83 14.78 -3.34
N LEU A 59 -3.21 13.60 -3.20
CA LEU A 59 -2.25 13.32 -2.14
C LEU A 59 -1.01 14.20 -2.26
N ASP A 60 -0.42 14.35 -3.45
CA ASP A 60 0.76 15.21 -3.65
C ASP A 60 0.46 16.68 -3.33
N SER A 61 -0.72 17.17 -3.71
CA SER A 61 -1.14 18.54 -3.39
C SER A 61 -1.35 18.74 -1.89
N ASN A 62 -2.07 17.83 -1.22
CA ASN A 62 -2.38 17.96 0.21
C ASN A 62 -1.15 17.76 1.09
N ALA A 63 -0.25 16.84 0.73
CA ALA A 63 0.98 16.60 1.48
C ALA A 63 1.83 17.86 1.61
N ARG A 64 1.85 18.76 0.61
CA ARG A 64 2.58 20.04 0.69
C ARG A 64 2.16 20.92 1.87
N ASN A 65 0.92 20.77 2.36
CA ASN A 65 0.39 21.58 3.45
C ASN A 65 0.48 20.87 4.81
N SER A 66 0.27 19.57 4.85
CA SER A 66 0.08 18.81 6.10
C SER A 66 1.11 17.70 6.33
N PHE A 67 1.87 17.32 5.30
CA PHE A 67 2.91 16.31 5.37
C PHE A 67 4.09 16.60 4.40
N PRO A 68 4.72 17.79 4.53
CA PRO A 68 5.52 18.40 3.46
C PRO A 68 6.86 17.69 3.17
N MET A 69 7.21 16.67 3.95
CA MET A 69 8.40 15.86 3.73
C MET A 69 8.19 14.74 2.71
N VAL A 70 6.95 14.47 2.31
CA VAL A 70 6.59 13.40 1.37
C VAL A 70 5.94 13.98 0.11
N ARG A 71 6.29 13.41 -1.04
CA ARG A 71 5.64 13.60 -2.34
C ARG A 71 5.10 12.27 -2.86
N PHE A 72 4.07 12.34 -3.69
CA PHE A 72 3.44 11.16 -4.27
C PHE A 72 3.63 11.13 -5.80
N ASN A 73 4.04 9.99 -6.34
CA ASN A 73 4.22 9.81 -7.79
C ASN A 73 3.31 8.69 -8.30
N HIS A 74 2.80 8.87 -9.53
CA HIS A 74 1.96 7.90 -10.21
C HIS A 74 2.83 7.00 -11.11
N GLU A 75 2.59 5.69 -11.09
CA GLU A 75 3.28 4.71 -11.96
C GLU A 75 4.82 4.70 -11.80
N GLU A 76 5.31 4.59 -10.56
CA GLU A 76 6.75 4.50 -10.28
C GLU A 76 7.32 3.13 -10.74
N TYR A 77 8.39 3.18 -11.53
CA TYR A 77 9.06 1.99 -12.04
C TYR A 77 9.62 1.13 -10.89
N GLN A 78 9.45 -0.20 -10.98
CA GLN A 78 10.03 -1.15 -10.03
C GLN A 78 11.12 -1.97 -10.71
N SER A 79 10.72 -2.97 -11.50
CA SER A 79 11.61 -3.87 -12.22
C SER A 79 10.96 -4.40 -13.50
N GLY A 80 11.75 -4.67 -14.53
CA GLY A 80 11.26 -5.18 -15.81
C GLY A 80 10.31 -4.20 -16.50
N ARG A 81 9.02 -4.56 -16.59
CA ARG A 81 7.93 -3.70 -17.12
C ARG A 81 6.91 -3.31 -16.03
N SER A 82 7.23 -3.57 -14.77
CA SER A 82 6.30 -3.40 -13.65
C SER A 82 6.45 -2.02 -13.02
N SER A 83 5.34 -1.35 -12.80
CA SER A 83 5.24 -0.10 -12.05
C SER A 83 4.18 -0.24 -10.97
N VAL A 84 4.43 0.34 -9.79
CA VAL A 84 3.41 0.47 -8.75
C VAL A 84 2.46 1.61 -9.08
N ASP A 85 1.20 1.50 -8.68
CA ASP A 85 0.20 2.53 -9.01
C ASP A 85 0.55 3.89 -8.39
N ILE A 86 0.98 3.89 -7.13
CA ILE A 86 1.41 5.11 -6.42
C ILE A 86 2.66 4.79 -5.60
N SER A 87 3.65 5.68 -5.63
CA SER A 87 4.79 5.68 -4.71
C SER A 87 4.75 6.90 -3.81
N ALA A 88 5.28 6.75 -2.60
CA ALA A 88 5.61 7.87 -1.73
C ALA A 88 7.13 7.97 -1.58
N SER A 89 7.67 9.15 -1.83
CA SER A 89 9.10 9.44 -1.76
C SER A 89 9.32 10.72 -0.95
N PRO A 90 10.49 10.91 -0.37
CA PRO A 90 10.76 12.15 0.32
C PRO A 90 10.91 13.30 -0.70
N VAL A 91 10.54 14.52 -0.30
CA VAL A 91 10.67 15.71 -1.17
C VAL A 91 12.15 16.07 -1.39
N ASP A 92 12.99 15.85 -0.38
CA ASP A 92 14.43 16.02 -0.43
C ASP A 92 15.11 14.97 0.46
N VAL A 93 16.37 15.17 0.85
CA VAL A 93 17.03 14.37 1.87
C VAL A 93 16.29 14.51 3.20
N VAL A 94 15.76 13.40 3.70
CA VAL A 94 15.05 13.33 4.96
C VAL A 94 15.81 12.42 5.91
N ASN A 95 16.25 12.99 7.03
CA ASN A 95 16.67 12.22 8.20
C ASN A 95 15.45 12.07 9.10
N PHE A 96 14.83 10.89 9.09
CA PHE A 96 13.71 10.61 9.97
C PHE A 96 14.12 9.54 10.97
N LYS A 97 14.20 9.94 12.24
CA LYS A 97 14.68 9.07 13.33
C LYS A 97 16.07 8.50 12.99
N ALA A 98 16.18 7.17 12.83
CA ALA A 98 17.43 6.47 12.52
C ALA A 98 17.65 6.21 11.02
N ASN A 99 16.71 6.62 10.15
CA ASN A 99 16.79 6.36 8.72
C ASN A 99 17.16 7.61 7.93
N PHE A 100 17.99 7.38 6.92
CA PHE A 100 18.30 8.33 5.88
C PHE A 100 17.53 7.94 4.63
N TYR A 101 16.74 8.87 4.10
CA TYR A 101 16.14 8.75 2.78
C TYR A 101 16.68 9.87 1.89
N SER A 102 17.25 9.49 0.75
CA SER A 102 17.52 10.41 -0.34
C SER A 102 16.26 10.65 -1.17
N ARG A 103 16.27 11.70 -1.99
CA ARG A 103 15.20 11.98 -2.96
C ARG A 103 14.97 10.88 -4.01
N TYR A 104 15.88 9.92 -4.12
CA TYR A 104 15.78 8.80 -5.06
C TYR A 104 15.20 7.54 -4.40
N ASP A 105 15.04 7.56 -3.08
CA ASP A 105 14.46 6.44 -2.35
C ASP A 105 12.94 6.52 -2.36
N THR A 106 12.31 5.36 -2.22
CA THR A 106 10.89 5.23 -1.91
C THR A 106 10.74 5.01 -0.41
N ILE A 107 9.79 5.70 0.22
CA ILE A 107 9.39 5.47 1.62
C ILE A 107 8.52 4.21 1.67
N THR A 108 7.50 4.17 0.82
CA THR A 108 6.60 3.03 0.64
C THR A 108 5.89 3.12 -0.72
N VAL A 109 5.20 2.05 -1.10
CA VAL A 109 4.48 1.92 -2.36
C VAL A 109 3.08 1.39 -2.14
N PHE A 110 2.19 1.71 -3.08
CA PHE A 110 0.77 1.38 -3.02
C PHE A 110 0.34 0.68 -4.31
N GLU A 111 -0.29 -0.48 -4.17
CA GLU A 111 -1.10 -1.07 -5.24
C GLU A 111 -2.55 -0.66 -5.07
N CYS A 112 -3.21 -0.29 -6.14
CA CYS A 112 -4.60 0.10 -6.11
C CYS A 112 -5.45 -0.93 -6.86
N LYS A 113 -6.66 -1.20 -6.34
CA LYS A 113 -7.60 -2.11 -6.96
C LYS A 113 -9.02 -1.57 -6.89
N ARG A 114 -9.70 -1.59 -8.03
CA ARG A 114 -11.14 -1.40 -8.10
C ARG A 114 -11.86 -2.67 -7.66
N LEU A 115 -12.85 -2.51 -6.79
CA LEU A 115 -13.67 -3.60 -6.25
C LEU A 115 -15.16 -3.32 -6.51
N PRO A 116 -15.86 -4.15 -7.32
CA PRO A 116 -15.39 -5.32 -8.04
C PRO A 116 -14.49 -4.98 -9.22
N ALA A 117 -13.69 -5.97 -9.62
CA ALA A 117 -12.90 -5.90 -10.86
C ALA A 117 -13.83 -5.70 -12.08
N PRO A 118 -13.32 -5.14 -13.20
CA PRO A 118 -14.15 -4.87 -14.39
C PRO A 118 -14.75 -6.13 -15.06
N SER A 119 -14.22 -7.31 -14.79
CA SER A 119 -14.71 -8.59 -15.33
C SER A 119 -14.57 -9.71 -14.30
N LEU A 120 -15.41 -10.75 -14.43
CA LEU A 120 -15.39 -11.93 -13.55
C LEU A 120 -14.06 -12.69 -13.61
N ALA A 121 -13.44 -12.76 -14.79
CA ALA A 121 -12.11 -13.38 -14.95
C ALA A 121 -11.03 -12.73 -14.09
N ARG A 122 -11.20 -11.43 -13.78
CA ARG A 122 -10.28 -10.62 -12.99
C ARG A 122 -10.74 -10.44 -11.54
N GLU A 123 -11.81 -11.11 -11.11
CA GLU A 123 -12.43 -10.87 -9.79
C GLU A 123 -11.42 -11.03 -8.65
N LYS A 124 -10.51 -11.99 -8.78
CA LYS A 124 -9.50 -12.35 -7.77
C LYS A 124 -8.23 -11.49 -7.81
N GLU A 125 -8.11 -10.53 -8.72
CA GLU A 125 -6.89 -9.71 -8.92
C GLU A 125 -6.48 -8.87 -7.72
N TYR A 126 -7.34 -8.72 -6.71
CA TYR A 126 -6.90 -8.18 -5.43
C TYR A 126 -5.84 -9.07 -4.78
N VAL A 127 -5.99 -10.40 -4.89
CA VAL A 127 -5.11 -11.40 -4.29
C VAL A 127 -4.14 -11.97 -5.33
N THR A 128 -4.65 -12.62 -6.37
CA THR A 128 -3.88 -13.35 -7.39
C THR A 128 -4.35 -13.01 -8.81
N GLY A 129 -3.47 -13.15 -9.80
CA GLY A 129 -3.81 -13.01 -11.20
C GLY A 129 -4.67 -14.16 -11.75
N GLU A 130 -5.18 -13.97 -12.96
CA GLU A 130 -6.12 -14.91 -13.61
C GLU A 130 -5.49 -16.29 -13.89
N THR A 131 -4.20 -16.33 -14.19
CA THR A 131 -3.47 -17.56 -14.52
C THR A 131 -2.12 -17.59 -13.83
N ILE A 132 -1.50 -18.77 -13.75
CA ILE A 132 -0.17 -18.95 -13.16
C ILE A 132 0.94 -18.16 -13.90
N GLU A 133 0.72 -17.89 -15.19
CA GLU A 133 1.64 -17.09 -16.02
C GLU A 133 1.43 -15.58 -15.83
N HIS A 134 0.19 -15.16 -15.55
CA HIS A 134 -0.18 -13.76 -15.37
C HIS A 134 -0.09 -13.34 -13.89
N LYS A 135 1.09 -12.87 -13.49
CA LYS A 135 1.42 -12.41 -12.13
C LYS A 135 0.85 -11.01 -11.82
N ASN A 136 -0.46 -10.82 -12.06
CA ASN A 136 -1.14 -9.53 -12.01
C ASN A 136 -1.95 -9.27 -10.73
N GLY A 137 -1.94 -10.22 -9.78
CA GLY A 137 -2.58 -10.06 -8.48
C GLY A 137 -1.87 -9.05 -7.60
N GLY A 138 -2.60 -8.20 -6.87
CA GLY A 138 -2.03 -7.17 -6.01
C GLY A 138 -1.14 -7.75 -4.90
N ILE A 139 -1.71 -8.61 -4.05
CA ILE A 139 -0.92 -9.31 -3.00
C ILE A 139 0.17 -10.19 -3.63
N GLN A 140 -0.16 -10.93 -4.70
CA GLN A 140 0.77 -11.79 -5.41
C GLN A 140 2.03 -11.05 -5.89
N ARG A 141 1.91 -9.83 -6.44
CA ARG A 141 3.05 -9.02 -6.88
C ARG A 141 3.98 -8.64 -5.72
N PHE A 142 3.42 -8.33 -4.57
CA PHE A 142 4.21 -8.05 -3.36
C PHE A 142 4.91 -9.32 -2.84
N LYS A 143 4.20 -10.45 -2.80
CA LYS A 143 4.77 -11.77 -2.44
C LYS A 143 5.95 -12.14 -3.33
N LEU A 144 5.84 -11.93 -4.64
CA LEU A 144 6.89 -12.26 -5.60
C LEU A 144 8.03 -11.22 -5.68
N GLY A 145 7.96 -10.13 -4.90
CA GLY A 145 8.94 -9.05 -5.00
C GLY A 145 8.91 -8.28 -6.32
N LEU A 146 7.88 -8.46 -7.14
CA LEU A 146 7.73 -7.67 -8.38
C LEU A 146 7.48 -6.20 -8.04
N HIS A 147 6.73 -5.98 -6.96
CA HIS A 147 6.44 -4.67 -6.39
C HIS A 147 6.97 -4.62 -4.97
N GLY A 148 7.49 -3.46 -4.55
CA GLY A 148 7.89 -3.23 -3.18
C GLY A 148 9.05 -4.13 -2.70
N ALA A 149 9.95 -4.57 -3.58
CA ALA A 149 11.03 -5.51 -3.25
C ALA A 149 11.93 -5.01 -2.10
N ASN A 150 12.12 -3.68 -2.04
CA ASN A 150 12.98 -3.01 -1.06
C ASN A 150 12.22 -2.53 0.19
N HIS A 151 10.98 -2.97 0.40
CA HIS A 151 10.12 -2.51 1.49
C HIS A 151 9.64 -3.66 2.37
N ASP A 152 9.57 -3.38 3.68
CA ASP A 152 9.00 -4.27 4.69
C ASP A 152 7.50 -3.98 4.91
N ILE A 153 7.08 -2.73 4.66
CA ILE A 153 5.70 -2.27 4.78
C ILE A 153 5.26 -1.58 3.48
N VAL A 154 4.14 -2.05 2.95
CA VAL A 154 3.46 -1.49 1.78
C VAL A 154 1.96 -1.37 2.05
N ALA A 155 1.23 -0.76 1.12
CA ALA A 155 -0.21 -0.68 1.22
C ALA A 155 -0.94 -1.09 -0.06
N MET A 156 -2.20 -1.47 0.14
CA MET A 156 -3.15 -1.67 -0.94
C MET A 156 -4.34 -0.75 -0.76
N ILE A 157 -4.74 -0.03 -1.80
CA ILE A 157 -5.92 0.83 -1.79
C ILE A 157 -7.05 0.14 -2.56
N GLY A 158 -8.18 -0.07 -1.89
CA GLY A 158 -9.38 -0.66 -2.48
C GLY A 158 -10.46 0.39 -2.70
N TYR A 159 -10.82 0.64 -3.96
CA TYR A 159 -11.97 1.48 -4.32
C TYR A 159 -13.23 0.62 -4.34
N LEU A 160 -14.02 0.67 -3.26
CA LEU A 160 -15.24 -0.13 -3.14
C LEU A 160 -16.37 0.57 -3.90
N GLN A 161 -16.58 0.16 -5.14
CA GLN A 161 -17.63 0.66 -6.03
C GLN A 161 -18.95 -0.10 -5.88
N GLU A 162 -18.91 -1.33 -5.40
CA GLU A 162 -20.07 -2.16 -5.10
C GLU A 162 -19.72 -3.15 -3.99
N GLY A 163 -20.69 -3.54 -3.17
CA GLY A 163 -20.49 -4.35 -1.97
C GLY A 163 -19.96 -3.55 -0.79
N SER A 164 -20.06 -4.13 0.40
CA SER A 164 -19.53 -3.55 1.63
C SER A 164 -18.09 -3.96 1.88
N ALA A 165 -17.43 -3.25 2.80
CA ALA A 165 -16.09 -3.64 3.26
C ALA A 165 -16.07 -5.07 3.85
N ASN A 166 -17.12 -5.48 4.55
CA ASN A 166 -17.23 -6.85 5.07
C ASN A 166 -17.30 -7.88 3.93
N ASP A 167 -18.13 -7.63 2.91
CA ASP A 167 -18.28 -8.56 1.78
C ASP A 167 -16.93 -8.80 1.07
N TRP A 168 -16.13 -7.73 0.90
CA TRP A 168 -14.81 -7.83 0.29
C TRP A 168 -13.78 -8.48 1.20
N HIS A 169 -13.80 -8.20 2.50
CA HIS A 169 -12.95 -8.88 3.48
C HIS A 169 -13.18 -10.38 3.47
N ASP A 170 -14.44 -10.82 3.54
CA ASP A 170 -14.80 -12.23 3.50
C ASP A 170 -14.41 -12.88 2.18
N LYS A 171 -14.66 -12.22 1.04
CA LYS A 171 -14.25 -12.72 -0.29
C LYS A 171 -12.73 -12.89 -0.41
N ILE A 172 -11.96 -11.89 -0.02
CA ILE A 172 -10.49 -11.93 -0.11
C ILE A 172 -9.94 -13.05 0.77
N ASN A 173 -10.44 -13.16 1.99
CA ASN A 173 -10.05 -14.21 2.93
C ASN A 173 -10.40 -15.61 2.41
N LYS A 174 -11.59 -15.77 1.81
CA LYS A 174 -11.96 -17.01 1.14
C LYS A 174 -11.02 -17.36 -0.02
N TRP A 175 -10.62 -16.40 -0.84
CA TRP A 175 -9.66 -16.67 -1.93
C TRP A 175 -8.28 -17.08 -1.41
N ILE A 176 -7.80 -16.45 -0.33
CA ILE A 176 -6.54 -16.83 0.32
C ILE A 176 -6.64 -18.26 0.88
N GLU A 177 -7.77 -18.62 1.50
CA GLU A 177 -8.02 -19.98 1.98
C GLU A 177 -8.02 -20.99 0.81
N GLU A 178 -8.74 -20.72 -0.27
CA GLU A 178 -8.79 -21.52 -1.49
C GLU A 178 -7.40 -21.69 -2.15
N LEU A 179 -6.55 -20.66 -2.09
CA LEU A 179 -5.16 -20.75 -2.55
C LEU A 179 -4.31 -21.62 -1.60
N SER A 180 -4.49 -21.46 -0.29
CA SER A 180 -3.72 -22.19 0.72
C SER A 180 -4.00 -23.70 0.74
N ASN A 181 -5.22 -24.11 0.39
CA ASN A 181 -5.63 -25.51 0.34
C ASN A 181 -5.52 -26.13 -1.07
N GLY A 182 -5.06 -25.36 -2.06
CA GLY A 182 -4.86 -25.81 -3.44
C GLY A 182 -6.12 -25.90 -4.29
N THR A 183 -7.26 -25.37 -3.84
CA THR A 183 -8.48 -25.24 -4.66
C THR A 183 -8.24 -24.30 -5.85
N ILE A 184 -7.44 -23.26 -5.65
CA ILE A 184 -6.92 -22.39 -6.71
C ILE A 184 -5.41 -22.62 -6.79
N THR A 185 -4.89 -22.79 -8.00
CA THR A 185 -3.46 -22.90 -8.24
C THR A 185 -2.82 -21.53 -8.43
N ASP A 186 -1.62 -21.36 -7.89
CA ASP A 186 -0.84 -20.13 -8.00
C ASP A 186 0.66 -20.45 -8.01
N VAL A 187 1.46 -19.51 -8.50
CA VAL A 187 2.93 -19.63 -8.47
C VAL A 187 3.50 -19.40 -7.08
N CYS A 188 2.78 -18.67 -6.21
CA CYS A 188 3.18 -18.46 -4.82
C CYS A 188 2.70 -19.62 -3.94
N VAL A 189 3.44 -19.86 -2.86
CA VAL A 189 2.95 -20.65 -1.74
C VAL A 189 2.12 -19.75 -0.83
N TRP A 190 0.89 -20.17 -0.55
CA TRP A 190 -0.08 -19.44 0.29
C TRP A 190 -0.31 -20.18 1.60
N ASN A 191 -0.55 -19.44 2.67
CA ASN A 191 -0.91 -20.00 3.98
C ASN A 191 -2.14 -19.29 4.54
N VAL A 192 -2.99 -20.02 5.27
CA VAL A 192 -4.16 -19.47 5.97
C VAL A 192 -3.79 -18.36 6.96
N SER A 193 -2.57 -18.36 7.50
CA SER A 193 -2.05 -17.29 8.36
C SER A 193 -1.85 -15.96 7.63
N GLU A 194 -1.91 -15.94 6.30
CA GLU A 194 -1.75 -14.75 5.45
C GLU A 194 -3.08 -14.06 5.15
N MET A 195 -4.19 -14.57 5.69
CA MET A 195 -5.49 -13.92 5.63
C MET A 195 -5.44 -12.52 6.26
N LEU A 196 -6.34 -11.65 5.78
CA LEU A 196 -6.57 -10.34 6.35
C LEU A 196 -6.98 -10.46 7.82
N ASN A 197 -6.28 -9.72 8.68
CA ASN A 197 -6.62 -9.55 10.08
C ASN A 197 -8.00 -8.88 10.24
N LYS A 198 -8.43 -8.70 11.49
CA LYS A 198 -9.68 -8.02 11.84
C LYS A 198 -9.84 -6.71 11.07
N LEU A 199 -11.00 -6.56 10.43
CA LEU A 199 -11.39 -5.35 9.72
C LEU A 199 -11.84 -4.26 10.70
N GLU A 200 -11.29 -3.07 10.54
CA GLU A 200 -11.72 -1.85 11.22
C GLU A 200 -12.53 -0.99 10.26
N ILE A 201 -13.78 -0.69 10.60
CA ILE A 201 -14.69 0.09 9.74
C ILE A 201 -14.98 1.44 10.40
N CYS A 202 -14.78 2.51 9.65
CA CYS A 202 -15.23 3.86 10.00
C CYS A 202 -16.42 4.24 9.12
N SER A 203 -17.63 3.82 9.53
CA SER A 203 -18.85 4.01 8.75
C SER A 203 -19.15 5.48 8.45
N SER A 204 -18.87 6.39 9.39
CA SER A 204 -19.09 7.84 9.20
C SER A 204 -18.20 8.45 8.13
N LYS A 205 -17.03 7.87 7.87
CA LYS A 205 -16.12 8.28 6.80
C LYS A 205 -16.25 7.42 5.55
N GLY A 206 -17.04 6.34 5.57
CA GLY A 206 -17.11 5.37 4.47
C GLY A 206 -15.74 4.77 4.15
N THR A 207 -14.95 4.46 5.17
CA THR A 207 -13.61 3.87 5.04
C THR A 207 -13.47 2.64 5.91
N ALA A 208 -12.55 1.76 5.55
CA ALA A 208 -12.17 0.62 6.37
C ALA A 208 -10.68 0.31 6.19
N ASN A 209 -10.06 -0.32 7.18
CA ASN A 209 -8.70 -0.82 7.04
C ASN A 209 -8.48 -2.15 7.76
N CYS A 210 -7.47 -2.88 7.32
CA CYS A 210 -6.93 -4.04 8.02
C CYS A 210 -5.48 -4.26 7.59
N ARG A 211 -4.85 -5.31 8.11
CA ARG A 211 -3.48 -5.69 7.77
C ARG A 211 -3.42 -7.17 7.39
N SER A 212 -2.37 -7.55 6.69
CA SER A 212 -1.98 -8.95 6.51
C SER A 212 -0.46 -9.05 6.40
N THR A 213 0.11 -10.20 6.73
CA THR A 213 1.54 -10.46 6.58
C THR A 213 1.74 -11.64 5.65
N HIS A 214 2.61 -11.48 4.66
CA HIS A 214 2.83 -12.49 3.63
C HIS A 214 4.29 -12.90 3.58
N ASN A 215 4.54 -14.20 3.45
CA ASN A 215 5.86 -14.71 3.09
C ASN A 215 6.15 -14.34 1.64
N ARG A 216 7.38 -13.91 1.39
CA ARG A 216 7.87 -13.48 0.08
C ARG A 216 8.77 -14.54 -0.55
N SER A 217 8.86 -14.45 -1.86
CA SER A 217 9.85 -15.15 -2.68
C SER A 217 10.51 -14.17 -3.64
N GLY A 218 11.69 -14.52 -4.16
CA GLY A 218 12.46 -13.66 -5.07
C GLY A 218 13.56 -12.85 -4.38
N ALA A 219 14.10 -11.86 -5.10
CA ALA A 219 15.12 -10.95 -4.59
C ALA A 219 14.46 -9.79 -3.84
N VAL A 220 14.28 -9.97 -2.53
CA VAL A 220 13.54 -9.04 -1.65
C VAL A 220 14.37 -8.69 -0.42
N LYS A 221 14.10 -7.52 0.17
CA LYS A 221 14.77 -7.03 1.39
C LYS A 221 14.54 -7.96 2.59
N SER A 222 13.32 -8.45 2.75
CA SER A 222 12.88 -9.30 3.86
C SER A 222 12.05 -10.46 3.36
N ASP A 223 12.08 -11.57 4.10
CA ASP A 223 11.31 -12.79 3.82
C ASP A 223 9.80 -12.63 4.06
N LYS A 224 9.40 -11.55 4.72
CA LYS A 224 8.01 -11.17 4.98
C LYS A 224 7.73 -9.75 4.55
N ILE A 225 6.47 -9.48 4.23
CA ILE A 225 5.96 -8.14 3.97
C ILE A 225 4.66 -7.91 4.74
N LEU A 226 4.56 -6.76 5.40
CA LEU A 226 3.32 -6.27 5.97
C LEU A 226 2.58 -5.46 4.91
N ILE A 227 1.34 -5.84 4.63
CA ILE A 227 0.46 -5.11 3.72
C ILE A 227 -0.64 -4.44 4.55
N CYS A 228 -0.73 -3.12 4.43
CA CYS A 228 -1.81 -2.32 5.00
C CYS A 228 -2.92 -2.13 3.96
N HIS A 229 -4.11 -2.66 4.22
CA HIS A 229 -5.24 -2.58 3.30
C HIS A 229 -6.11 -1.38 3.68
N LEU A 230 -6.23 -0.41 2.76
CA LEU A 230 -6.95 0.84 2.95
C LEU A 230 -8.12 0.87 1.98
N TRP A 231 -9.35 0.86 2.47
CA TRP A 231 -10.54 0.82 1.63
C TRP A 231 -11.39 2.08 1.80
N VAL A 232 -11.93 2.54 0.67
CA VAL A 232 -12.84 3.68 0.61
C VAL A 232 -14.06 3.29 -0.22
N THR A 233 -15.25 3.48 0.37
CA THR A 233 -16.52 3.35 -0.34
C THR A 233 -16.67 4.50 -1.31
N MET A 234 -16.85 4.20 -2.59
CA MET A 234 -17.04 5.19 -3.64
C MET A 234 -18.52 5.52 -3.78
N HIS A 235 -18.84 6.82 -3.86
CA HIS A 235 -20.16 7.29 -4.28
C HIS A 235 -20.15 7.37 -5.81
N LEU A 236 -21.01 6.60 -6.47
CA LEU A 236 -21.11 6.53 -7.93
C LEU A 236 -22.21 7.44 -8.47
#